data_AF-A0A5S5AVT7-F1
#
_entry.id   AF-A0A5S5AVT7-F1
#
_cell.length_a   1.000
_cell.length_b   1.000
_cell.length_c   1.000
_cell.angle_alpha   90.00
_cell.angle_beta   90.00
_cell.angle_gamma   90.00
#
_symmetry.space_group_name_H-M   'P 1'
#
loop_
_entity.id
_entity.type
_entity.pdbx_description
1 polymer ?
#
loop_
_entity_poly.entity_id
_entity_poly.type
_entity_poly.pdbx_seq_one_letter_code
_entity_poly.pdbx_strand_id
1 'polypeptide(L)'
;MYQVPKNISARFEFFPGFGWKELFFVLTGLLTGFIFYLVLGIFTKSFIRYLVIFVPAGLSYFLSVPGPDGNSVISLIKYYLKWSKKQKRYLYGRYVDA
;
A
#
# COMPACT_ATOMS: atom_id res chain seq x y z
N MET A 1 2.41 12.63 -15.44
CA MET A 1 2.46 11.51 -16.41
C MET A 1 3.87 10.94 -16.38
N TYR A 2 3.99 9.64 -16.13
CA TYR A 2 5.28 8.93 -16.07
C TYR A 2 5.64 8.52 -17.51
N GLN A 3 6.70 9.11 -18.08
CA GLN A 3 7.13 8.87 -19.48
C GLN A 3 8.32 7.90 -19.60
N VAL A 4 8.76 7.29 -18.49
CA VAL A 4 9.86 6.32 -18.54
C VAL A 4 9.26 4.92 -18.73
N PRO A 5 9.61 4.19 -19.80
CA PRO A 5 9.10 2.85 -20.03
C PRO A 5 9.50 1.95 -18.86
N LYS A 6 8.54 1.18 -18.35
CA LYS A 6 8.68 0.18 -17.27
C LYS A 6 9.69 -0.94 -17.57
N ASN A 7 10.37 -0.86 -18.72
CA ASN A 7 11.29 -1.83 -19.28
C ASN A 7 12.75 -1.61 -18.85
N ILE A 8 13.06 -0.54 -18.10
CA ILE A 8 14.37 -0.36 -17.50
C ILE A 8 14.24 -0.90 -16.07
N SER A 9 14.68 -2.14 -15.84
CA SER A 9 14.75 -2.68 -14.48
C SER A 9 15.61 -1.73 -13.66
N ALA A 10 15.00 -0.98 -12.74
CA ALA A 10 15.77 -0.25 -11.76
C ALA A 10 16.59 -1.29 -10.99
N ARG A 11 17.87 -1.03 -10.76
CA ARG A 11 18.82 -1.97 -10.10
C ARG A 11 18.36 -2.52 -8.73
N PHE A 12 17.22 -2.08 -8.22
CA PHE A 12 16.64 -2.37 -6.90
C PHE A 12 15.28 -3.10 -6.97
N GLU A 13 14.86 -3.61 -8.14
CA GLU A 13 13.67 -4.47 -8.30
C GLU A 13 14.07 -5.96 -8.33
N PHE A 14 13.45 -6.79 -7.49
CA PHE A 14 13.63 -8.25 -7.51
C PHE A 14 12.77 -8.90 -8.61
N PHE A 15 11.54 -8.41 -8.77
CA PHE A 15 10.63 -8.74 -9.87
C PHE A 15 10.02 -7.43 -10.38
N PRO A 16 9.49 -7.39 -11.62
CA PRO A 16 8.91 -6.16 -12.18
C PRO A 16 7.83 -5.58 -11.25
N GLY A 17 8.09 -4.40 -10.66
CA GLY A 17 7.18 -3.76 -9.70
C GLY A 17 7.26 -4.26 -8.25
N PHE A 18 8.22 -5.11 -7.87
CA PHE A 18 8.50 -5.50 -6.49
C PHE A 18 9.97 -5.27 -6.14
N GLY A 19 10.24 -4.22 -5.36
CA GLY A 19 11.57 -3.85 -4.91
C GLY A 19 11.73 -3.90 -3.38
N TRP A 20 12.81 -3.28 -2.90
CA TRP A 20 13.16 -3.26 -1.48
C TRP A 20 12.10 -2.61 -0.60
N LYS A 21 11.42 -1.56 -1.10
CA LYS A 21 10.40 -0.84 -0.31
C LYS A 21 9.21 -1.76 -0.04
N GLU A 22 8.76 -2.47 -1.07
CA GLU A 22 7.67 -3.44 -1.00
C GLU A 22 8.03 -4.59 -0.08
N LEU A 23 9.29 -5.08 -0.14
CA LEU A 23 9.79 -6.09 0.78
C LEU A 23 9.70 -5.66 2.25
N PHE A 24 10.09 -4.42 2.58
CA PHE A 24 9.95 -3.89 3.94
C PHE A 24 8.50 -3.82 4.41
N PHE A 25 7.57 -3.44 3.52
CA PHE A 25 6.14 -3.46 3.85
C PHE A 25 5.65 -4.89 4.11
N VAL A 26 5.99 -5.86 3.27
CA VAL A 26 5.59 -7.26 3.49
C VAL A 26 6.15 -7.78 4.81
N LEU A 27 7.41 -7.44 5.13
CA LEU A 27 8.06 -7.84 6.38
C LEU A 27 7.34 -7.24 7.61
N THR A 28 6.91 -5.98 7.56
CA THR A 28 6.14 -5.38 8.68
C THR A 28 4.76 -6.02 8.83
N GLY A 29 4.13 -6.43 7.72
CA GLY A 29 2.88 -7.20 7.72
C GLY A 29 3.05 -8.59 8.34
N LEU A 30 4.14 -9.27 8.01
CA LEU A 30 4.48 -10.58 8.58
C LEU A 30 4.77 -10.48 10.08
N LEU A 31 5.52 -9.46 10.50
CA LEU A 31 5.82 -9.20 11.92
C LEU A 31 4.53 -8.92 12.70
N THR A 32 3.61 -8.16 12.11
CA THR A 32 2.28 -7.90 12.68
C THR A 32 1.46 -9.20 12.78
N GLY A 33 1.49 -10.05 11.75
CA GLY A 33 0.86 -11.37 11.77
C GLY A 33 1.43 -12.30 12.84
N PHE A 34 2.73 -12.25 13.06
CA PHE A 34 3.40 -13.00 14.12
C PHE A 34 2.94 -12.54 15.50
N ILE A 35 2.78 -11.23 15.72
CA ILE A 35 2.21 -10.70 16.97
C ILE A 35 0.79 -11.24 17.18
N PHE A 36 -0.07 -11.20 16.16
CA PHE A 36 -1.42 -11.77 16.25
C PHE A 36 -1.41 -13.27 16.58
N TYR A 37 -0.50 -14.03 15.96
CA TYR A 37 -0.33 -15.45 16.26
C TYR A 37 0.04 -15.68 17.74
N LEU A 38 0.97 -14.91 18.29
CA LEU A 38 1.36 -15.02 19.70
C LEU A 38 0.19 -14.73 20.65
N VAL A 39 -0.56 -13.65 20.37
CA VAL A 39 -1.75 -13.28 21.15
C VAL A 39 -2.81 -14.38 21.09
N LEU A 40 -3.12 -14.89 19.91
CA LEU A 40 -4.08 -16.00 19.75
C LEU A 40 -3.60 -17.29 20.41
N GLY A 41 -2.28 -17.51 20.47
CA GLY A 41 -1.67 -18.66 21.14
C GLY A 41 -1.97 -18.75 22.63
N ILE A 42 -2.29 -17.62 23.27
CA ILE A 42 -2.72 -17.56 24.68
C ILE A 42 -4.11 -18.18 24.85
N PHE A 43 -5.00 -17.98 23.88
CA PHE A 43 -6.42 -18.37 23.98
C PHE A 43 -6.75 -19.69 23.26
N THR A 44 -5.98 -20.08 22.24
CA THR A 44 -6.35 -21.20 21.36
C THR A 44 -5.12 -21.97 20.84
N LYS A 45 -5.20 -23.31 20.89
CA LYS A 45 -4.17 -24.23 20.40
C LYS A 45 -4.45 -24.81 19.00
N SER A 46 -5.51 -24.35 18.34
CA SER A 46 -5.93 -24.82 17.01
C SER A 46 -4.91 -24.53 15.92
N PHE A 47 -4.76 -25.44 14.96
CA PHE A 47 -3.87 -25.30 13.81
C PHE A 47 -4.19 -24.08 12.92
N ILE A 48 -5.46 -23.67 12.87
CA ILE A 48 -5.91 -22.49 12.09
C ILE A 48 -5.17 -21.20 12.47
N ARG A 49 -4.65 -21.10 13.70
CA ARG A 49 -3.89 -19.92 14.16
C ARG A 49 -2.63 -19.64 13.33
N TYR A 50 -2.02 -20.66 12.72
CA TYR A 50 -0.84 -20.49 11.87
C TYR A 50 -1.19 -19.73 10.58
N LEU A 51 -2.42 -19.89 10.08
CA LEU A 51 -2.88 -19.21 8.87
C LEU A 51 -3.09 -17.70 9.08
N VAL A 52 -3.32 -17.28 10.33
CA VAL A 52 -3.54 -15.88 10.69
C VAL A 52 -2.33 -15.01 10.36
N ILE A 53 -1.12 -15.57 10.34
CA ILE A 53 0.11 -14.83 10.01
C ILE A 53 0.10 -14.35 8.55
N PHE A 54 -0.47 -15.14 7.63
CA PHE A 54 -0.49 -14.82 6.21
C PHE A 54 -1.48 -13.72 5.85
N VAL A 55 -2.53 -13.50 6.65
CA VAL A 55 -3.55 -12.49 6.39
C VAL A 55 -2.96 -11.07 6.37
N PRO A 56 -2.30 -10.57 7.43
CA PRO A 56 -1.71 -9.24 7.41
C PRO A 56 -0.49 -9.13 6.49
N ALA A 57 0.26 -10.22 6.28
CA ALA A 57 1.33 -10.24 5.29
C ALA A 57 0.80 -10.04 3.86
N GLY A 58 -0.25 -10.76 3.50
CA GLY A 58 -0.93 -10.63 2.20
C GLY A 58 -1.57 -9.25 2.03
N LEU A 59 -2.26 -8.74 3.06
CA LEU A 59 -2.80 -7.37 3.02
C LEU A 59 -1.71 -6.33 2.80
N SER A 60 -0.58 -6.45 3.51
CA SER A 60 0.55 -5.53 3.34
C SER A 60 1.11 -5.56 1.91
N TYR A 61 1.24 -6.76 1.34
CA TYR A 61 1.62 -6.93 -0.07
C TYR A 61 0.66 -6.19 -1.00
N PHE A 62 -0.65 -6.45 -0.92
CA PHE A 62 -1.66 -5.81 -1.77
C PHE A 62 -1.68 -4.28 -1.63
N LEU A 63 -1.43 -3.76 -0.42
CA LEU A 63 -1.39 -2.33 -0.18
C LEU A 63 -0.14 -1.66 -0.76
N SER A 64 0.99 -2.38 -0.77
CA SER A 64 2.28 -1.85 -1.21
C SER A 64 2.54 -2.01 -2.70
N VAL A 65 1.97 -3.02 -3.35
CA VAL A 65 2.22 -3.28 -4.78
C VAL A 65 1.73 -2.10 -5.64
N PRO A 66 2.57 -1.58 -6.55
CA PRO A 66 2.18 -0.52 -7.47
C PRO A 66 1.28 -1.05 -8.58
N GLY A 67 0.21 -0.32 -8.87
CA GLY A 67 -0.68 -0.61 -10.00
C GLY A 67 -0.05 -0.31 -11.37
N PRO A 68 -0.81 -0.48 -12.47
CA PRO A 68 -0.36 -0.12 -13.83
C PRO A 68 0.11 1.33 -13.93
N ASP A 69 -0.50 2.22 -13.14
CA ASP A 69 -0.22 3.65 -13.10
C ASP A 69 1.04 4.01 -12.27
N GLY A 70 1.72 3.02 -11.69
CA GLY A 70 2.90 3.18 -10.83
C GLY A 70 2.59 3.62 -9.39
N ASN A 71 1.33 3.94 -9.08
CA ASN A 71 0.89 4.28 -7.73
C ASN A 71 0.43 3.04 -6.96
N SER A 72 0.83 2.91 -5.70
CA SER A 72 0.32 1.90 -4.78
C SER A 72 -0.93 2.39 -4.03
N VAL A 73 -1.73 1.47 -3.49
CA VAL A 73 -2.95 1.81 -2.71
C VAL A 73 -2.63 2.76 -1.55
N ILE A 74 -1.50 2.53 -0.86
CA ILE A 74 -1.00 3.42 0.19
C ILE A 74 -0.80 4.86 -0.33
N SER A 75 -0.28 5.00 -1.55
CA SER A 75 -0.05 6.32 -2.17
C SER A 75 -1.38 7.01 -2.49
N LEU A 76 -2.36 6.27 -3.02
CA LEU A 76 -3.71 6.81 -3.27
C LEU A 76 -4.37 7.29 -1.97
N ILE A 77 -4.28 6.51 -0.89
CA ILE A 77 -4.81 6.90 0.43
C ILE A 77 -4.13 8.19 0.91
N LYS A 78 -2.80 8.28 0.80
CA LYS A 78 -2.06 9.51 1.15
C LYS A 78 -2.50 10.71 0.32
N TYR A 79 -2.72 10.54 -0.99
CA TYR A 79 -3.20 11.61 -1.86
C TYR A 79 -4.61 12.05 -1.49
N TYR A 80 -5.50 11.11 -1.20
CA TYR A 80 -6.85 11.40 -0.74
C TYR A 80 -6.84 12.19 0.57
N LEU A 81 -6.08 11.74 1.57
CA LEU A 81 -5.96 12.45 2.85
C LEU A 81 -5.38 13.85 2.68
N LYS A 82 -4.35 14.00 1.83
CA LYS A 82 -3.75 15.31 1.52
C LYS A 82 -4.75 16.22 0.82
N TRP A 83 -5.52 15.71 -0.13
CA TRP A 83 -6.54 16.46 -0.83
C TRP A 83 -7.69 16.85 0.09
N SER A 84 -8.16 15.95 0.95
CA SER A 84 -9.23 16.23 1.91
C SER A 84 -8.86 17.34 2.89
N LYS A 85 -7.57 17.47 3.24
CA LYS A 85 -7.06 18.53 4.11
C LYS A 85 -6.81 19.86 3.41
N LYS A 86 -6.79 19.89 2.06
CA LYS A 86 -6.59 21.14 1.31
C LYS A 86 -7.90 21.92 1.23
N GLN A 87 -7.81 23.23 1.45
CA GLN A 87 -8.96 24.14 1.35
C GLN A 87 -9.41 24.24 -0.11
N LYS A 88 -10.64 23.81 -0.39
CA LYS A 88 -11.24 23.80 -1.74
C LYS A 88 -11.78 25.19 -2.07
N ARG A 89 -10.91 26.14 -2.42
CA ARG A 89 -11.33 27.42 -2.99
C ARG A 89 -11.57 27.23 -4.50
N TYR A 90 -12.83 27.18 -4.88
CA TYR A 90 -13.25 27.19 -6.28
C TYR A 90 -13.22 28.65 -6.76
N LEU A 91 -12.30 28.97 -7.68
CA LEU A 91 -12.14 30.33 -8.23
C LEU A 91 -13.16 30.67 -9.34
N TYR A 92 -14.14 29.82 -9.62
CA TYR A 92 -15.15 30.08 -10.64
C TYR A 92 -16.29 30.93 -10.07
N GLY A 93 -16.05 32.23 -10.00
CA GLY A 93 -17.09 33.24 -9.99
C GLY A 93 -16.99 34.06 -11.28
N ARG A 94 -18.05 34.00 -12.10
CA ARG A 94 -18.41 35.01 -13.12
C ARG A 94 -17.60 35.01 -14.44
N TYR A 95 -17.90 34.03 -15.31
CA TYR A 95 -17.88 34.20 -16.78
C TYR A 95 -19.30 34.02 -17.35
N VAL A 96 -20.27 34.54 -16.62
CA VAL A 96 -21.63 34.80 -17.09
C VAL A 96 -21.77 36.30 -16.82
N ASP A 97 -22.15 37.08 -17.83
CA ASP A 97 -22.13 38.56 -17.91
C ASP A 97 -20.95 39.09 -18.76
N ALA A 98 -21.00 38.79 -20.07
CA ALA A 98 -20.31 39.50 -21.14
C ALA A 98 -21.33 39.89 -22.21
#